data_AF-A0A4R6WCL3-F1
#
_entry.id   AF-A0A4R6WCL3-F1
#
_cell.length_a   1.000
_cell.length_b   1.000
_cell.length_c   1.000
_cell.angle_alpha   90.00
_cell.angle_beta   90.00
_cell.angle_gamma   90.00
#
_symmetry.space_group_name_H-M   'P 1'
#
loop_
_entity.id
_entity.type
_entity.pdbx_description
1 polymer ?
#
loop_
_entity_poly.entity_id
_entity_poly.type
_entity_poly.pdbx_seq_one_letter_code
_entity_poly.pdbx_strand_id
1 'polypeptide(L)'
;MRKIIILLVAVASLLGCKKSEEKVDTPGCVQEMVKRYENELKCTEQGSMETNLYRGTYKNKQVYFADTMCPVCNVPPPKHGYDCSGKKIEFSDFKDVTDIKEVYNSCTKKVIE
;
A
#
# COMPACT_ATOMS: atom_id res chain seq x y z
N MET A 1 -25.37 -47.71 35.34
CA MET A 1 -25.56 -47.11 34.01
C MET A 1 -26.69 -46.09 34.05
N ARG A 2 -26.37 -44.79 34.03
CA ARG A 2 -27.15 -43.69 33.39
C ARG A 2 -26.47 -42.34 33.69
N LYS A 3 -25.62 -41.96 32.72
CA LYS A 3 -25.38 -40.62 32.18
C LYS A 3 -24.94 -39.50 33.15
N ILE A 4 -23.67 -39.52 33.50
CA ILE A 4 -22.85 -38.31 33.60
C ILE A 4 -22.35 -38.02 32.18
N ILE A 5 -22.48 -36.79 31.69
CA ILE A 5 -21.48 -36.04 30.90
C ILE A 5 -22.05 -34.62 30.75
N ILE A 6 -21.60 -33.78 31.68
CA ILE A 6 -21.56 -32.33 31.54
C ILE A 6 -20.37 -32.06 30.60
N LEU A 7 -20.56 -31.42 29.45
CA LEU A 7 -19.44 -30.85 28.71
C LEU A 7 -19.87 -29.64 27.88
N LEU A 8 -19.52 -28.47 28.40
CA LEU A 8 -18.86 -27.37 27.69
C LEU A 8 -19.36 -27.08 26.26
N VAL A 9 -20.43 -26.28 26.15
CA VAL A 9 -20.66 -25.43 24.98
C VAL A 9 -20.41 -23.99 25.40
N ALA A 10 -19.15 -23.70 25.69
CA ALA A 10 -18.68 -22.36 26.03
C ALA A 10 -17.32 -22.08 25.36
N VAL A 11 -17.14 -22.46 24.09
CA VAL A 11 -15.97 -22.06 23.30
C VAL A 11 -16.36 -21.96 21.82
N ALA A 12 -17.02 -20.87 21.43
CA ALA A 12 -17.09 -20.50 20.01
C ALA A 12 -17.09 -18.97 19.77
N SER A 13 -16.89 -18.15 20.81
CA SER A 13 -16.71 -16.71 20.70
C SER A 13 -15.23 -16.30 20.56
N LEU A 14 -14.42 -17.18 19.96
CA LEU A 14 -13.09 -16.85 19.44
C LEU A 14 -13.09 -16.94 17.90
N LEU A 15 -14.16 -16.49 17.26
CA LEU A 15 -14.01 -15.81 15.97
C LEU A 15 -13.32 -14.49 16.29
N GLY A 16 -12.01 -14.57 16.53
CA GLY A 16 -11.13 -13.44 16.49
C GLY A 16 -11.29 -12.83 15.11
N CYS A 17 -12.14 -11.81 15.01
CA CYS A 17 -11.93 -10.75 14.05
C CYS A 17 -10.48 -10.34 14.24
N LYS A 18 -9.58 -10.89 13.42
CA LYS A 18 -8.35 -10.20 13.07
C LYS A 18 -8.83 -8.93 12.39
N LYS A 19 -9.13 -7.92 13.21
CA LYS A 19 -9.23 -6.55 12.80
C LYS A 19 -7.91 -6.33 12.08
N SER A 20 -7.97 -6.32 10.75
CA SER A 20 -6.85 -5.88 9.95
C SER A 20 -6.40 -4.58 10.60
N GLU A 21 -5.17 -4.55 11.07
CA GLU A 21 -4.53 -3.30 11.43
C GLU A 21 -4.46 -2.51 10.13
N GLU A 22 -5.54 -1.82 9.78
CA GLU A 22 -5.50 -0.63 8.97
C GLU A 22 -4.57 0.29 9.75
N LYS A 23 -3.29 0.23 9.39
CA LYS A 23 -2.31 1.20 9.84
C LYS A 23 -2.73 2.50 9.18
N VAL A 24 -3.60 3.22 9.88
CA VAL A 24 -3.92 4.62 9.62
C VAL A 24 -2.60 5.32 9.36
N ASP A 25 -2.52 6.01 8.23
CA ASP A 25 -1.37 6.81 7.85
C ASP A 25 -0.85 7.59 9.05
N THR A 26 0.39 7.32 9.46
CA THR A 26 1.02 8.16 10.48
C THR A 26 1.11 9.57 9.91
N PRO A 27 0.74 10.62 10.68
CA PRO A 27 0.90 11.99 10.22
C PRO A 27 2.32 12.21 9.69
N GLY A 28 2.46 12.59 8.41
CA GLY A 28 3.76 12.78 7.77
C GLY A 28 4.26 11.62 6.90
N CYS A 29 3.60 10.46 6.89
CA CYS A 29 4.08 9.29 6.13
C CYS A 29 4.25 9.60 4.64
N VAL A 30 3.28 10.28 4.02
CA VAL A 30 3.36 10.65 2.60
C VAL A 30 4.58 11.54 2.34
N GLN A 31 4.85 12.52 3.21
CA GLN A 31 6.01 13.40 3.10
C GLN A 31 7.34 12.64 3.22
N GLU A 32 7.42 11.67 4.12
CA GLU A 32 8.59 10.80 4.23
C GLU A 32 8.78 9.94 2.97
N MET A 33 7.70 9.45 2.38
CA MET A 33 7.75 8.68 1.15
C MET A 33 8.11 9.54 -0.06
N VAL A 34 7.62 10.79 -0.14
CA VAL A 34 8.05 11.77 -1.14
C VAL A 34 9.56 11.99 -1.06
N LYS A 35 10.10 12.18 0.15
CA LYS A 35 11.55 12.33 0.34
C LYS A 35 12.31 11.07 -0.08
N ARG A 36 11.80 9.89 0.28
CA ARG A 36 12.43 8.60 -0.07
C ARG A 36 12.53 8.39 -1.57
N TYR A 37 11.48 8.76 -2.30
CA TYR A 37 11.39 8.62 -3.74
C TYR A 37 11.86 9.86 -4.52
N GLU A 38 12.48 10.86 -3.88
CA GLU A 38 12.78 12.17 -4.50
C GLU A 38 13.58 12.07 -5.81
N ASN A 39 14.43 11.05 -5.95
CA ASN A 39 15.24 10.82 -7.14
C ASN A 39 14.51 10.08 -8.28
N GLU A 40 13.36 9.48 -7.97
CA GLU A 40 12.49 8.77 -8.90
C GLU A 40 11.29 9.63 -9.33
N LEU A 41 10.78 10.47 -8.42
CA LEU A 41 9.67 11.39 -8.66
C LEU A 41 10.08 12.50 -9.64
N LYS A 42 9.51 12.46 -10.85
CA LYS A 42 9.89 13.35 -11.96
C LYS A 42 8.68 13.72 -12.79
N CYS A 43 8.67 14.95 -13.27
CA CYS A 43 7.73 15.41 -14.29
C CYS A 43 8.52 15.88 -15.50
N THR A 44 8.28 15.26 -16.64
CA THR A 44 8.73 15.77 -17.95
C THR A 44 7.57 16.42 -18.67
N GLU A 45 6.42 15.75 -18.72
CA GLU A 45 5.20 16.25 -19.32
C GLU A 45 3.99 15.70 -18.56
N GLN A 46 3.10 16.60 -18.13
CA GLN A 46 1.95 16.23 -17.31
C GLN A 46 0.95 15.39 -18.11
N GLY A 47 0.51 14.26 -17.56
CA GLY A 47 -0.44 13.35 -18.20
C GLY A 47 0.15 12.42 -19.27
N SER A 48 1.44 12.53 -19.58
CA SER A 48 2.08 11.72 -20.65
C SER A 48 3.47 11.19 -20.31
N MET A 49 4.22 11.86 -19.42
CA MET A 49 5.52 11.43 -18.93
C MET A 49 5.78 12.00 -17.53
N GLU A 50 5.20 11.35 -16.53
CA GLU A 50 5.40 11.70 -15.12
C GLU A 50 5.52 10.45 -14.25
N THR A 51 6.41 10.50 -13.26
CA THR A 51 6.55 9.48 -12.22
C THR A 51 6.08 10.09 -10.91
N ASN A 52 4.97 9.57 -10.40
CA ASN A 52 4.25 10.08 -9.24
C ASN A 52 4.35 9.09 -8.08
N LEU A 53 4.00 9.53 -6.87
CA LEU A 53 3.91 8.64 -5.73
C LEU A 53 2.50 8.09 -5.63
N TYR A 54 2.40 6.78 -5.51
CA TYR A 54 1.16 6.05 -5.31
C TYR A 54 1.17 5.32 -3.98
N ARG A 55 -0.03 5.11 -3.44
CA ARG A 55 -0.33 4.24 -2.31
C ARG A 55 -1.22 3.11 -2.81
N GLY A 56 -1.00 1.90 -2.32
CA GLY A 56 -1.88 0.76 -2.54
C GLY A 56 -1.84 -0.22 -1.37
N THR A 57 -2.55 -1.33 -1.52
CA THR A 57 -2.60 -2.42 -0.56
C THR A 57 -1.96 -3.66 -1.17
N TYR A 58 -0.96 -4.24 -0.50
CA TYR A 58 -0.32 -5.49 -0.91
C TYR A 58 -0.21 -6.44 0.27
N LYS A 59 -0.78 -7.64 0.15
CA LYS A 59 -0.84 -8.65 1.24
C LYS A 59 -1.34 -8.06 2.56
N ASN A 60 -2.44 -7.29 2.50
CA ASN A 60 -3.06 -6.57 3.62
C ASN A 60 -2.15 -5.54 4.30
N LYS A 61 -1.17 -5.00 3.58
CA LYS A 61 -0.32 -3.91 4.06
C LYS A 61 -0.40 -2.75 3.10
N GLN A 62 -0.49 -1.56 3.66
CA GLN A 62 -0.33 -0.35 2.88
C GLN A 62 1.12 -0.24 2.40
N VAL A 63 1.28 0.06 1.12
CA VAL A 63 2.57 0.22 0.46
C VAL A 63 2.56 1.48 -0.39
N TYR A 64 3.72 2.13 -0.45
CA TYR A 64 3.99 3.31 -1.27
C TYR A 64 5.01 2.96 -2.33
N PHE A 65 4.78 3.40 -3.55
CA PHE A 65 5.65 3.12 -4.69
C PHE A 65 5.61 4.26 -5.70
N ALA A 66 6.73 4.47 -6.40
CA ALA A 66 6.78 5.32 -7.56
C ALA A 66 6.26 4.56 -8.78
N ASP A 67 5.37 5.17 -9.55
CA ASP A 67 4.86 4.60 -10.80
C ASP A 67 4.85 5.66 -11.90
N THR A 68 5.17 5.25 -13.12
CA THR A 68 5.32 6.15 -14.27
C THR A 68 4.08 6.10 -15.16
N MET A 69 3.37 7.22 -15.23
CA MET A 69 2.38 7.47 -16.27
C MET A 69 3.08 7.79 -17.58
N CYS A 70 3.24 6.77 -18.43
CA CYS A 70 3.54 6.94 -19.85
C CYS A 70 2.83 5.85 -20.69
N PRO A 71 1.66 6.16 -21.27
CA PRO A 71 0.85 5.18 -22.01
C PRO A 71 1.56 4.52 -23.20
N VAL A 72 2.56 5.19 -23.78
CA VAL A 72 3.28 4.73 -24.98
C VAL A 72 4.63 4.08 -24.68
N CYS A 73 5.11 4.15 -23.44
CA CYS A 73 6.49 3.76 -23.10
C CYS A 73 6.65 2.28 -22.72
N ASN A 74 5.57 1.52 -22.51
CA ASN A 74 5.61 0.15 -21.98
C ASN A 74 6.52 0.03 -20.74
N VAL A 75 6.39 0.97 -19.80
CA VAL A 75 7.20 0.99 -18.57
C VAL A 75 6.90 -0.27 -17.76
N PRO A 76 7.92 -0.99 -17.26
CA PRO A 76 7.68 -2.13 -16.38
C PRO A 76 7.02 -1.66 -15.08
N PRO A 77 6.10 -2.45 -14.51
CA PRO A 77 5.46 -2.07 -13.25
C PRO A 77 6.47 -2.01 -12.09
N PRO A 78 6.13 -1.30 -11.01
CA PRO A 78 6.95 -1.26 -9.81
C PRO A 78 7.21 -2.67 -9.27
N LYS A 79 8.46 -2.93 -8.87
CA LYS A 79 8.88 -4.22 -8.30
C LYS A 79 8.83 -4.24 -6.77
N HIS A 80 8.78 -3.07 -6.15
CA HIS A 80 8.76 -2.92 -4.71
C HIS A 80 8.08 -1.62 -4.30
N GLY A 81 7.74 -1.55 -3.03
CA GLY A 81 7.33 -0.34 -2.36
C GLY A 81 7.91 -0.27 -0.95
N TYR A 82 7.47 0.72 -0.19
CA TYR A 82 7.78 0.87 1.23
C TYR A 82 6.51 1.05 2.04
N ASP A 83 6.49 0.53 3.27
CA ASP A 83 5.48 0.94 4.25
C ASP A 83 5.88 2.24 4.96
N CYS A 84 5.00 2.81 5.79
CA CYS A 84 5.29 4.02 6.57
C CYS A 84 6.46 3.88 7.56
N SER A 85 6.88 2.66 7.91
CA SER A 85 8.10 2.47 8.72
C SER A 85 9.37 2.57 7.89
N GLY A 86 9.23 2.72 6.57
CA GLY A 86 10.33 2.69 5.64
C GLY A 86 10.84 1.28 5.34
N LYS A 87 10.08 0.24 5.70
CA LYS A 87 10.45 -1.13 5.37
C LYS A 87 10.14 -1.40 3.90
N LYS A 88 11.15 -1.86 3.17
CA LYS A 88 11.00 -2.28 1.78
C LYS A 88 10.13 -3.54 1.69
N ILE A 89 9.21 -3.56 0.74
CA ILE A 89 8.30 -4.67 0.47
C ILE A 89 8.43 -5.02 -1.00
N GLU A 90 8.97 -6.21 -1.28
CA GLU A 90 9.08 -6.73 -2.65
C GLU A 90 7.73 -7.30 -3.11
N PHE A 91 7.35 -6.95 -4.33
CA PHE A 91 6.13 -7.45 -4.97
C PHE A 91 6.42 -8.74 -5.74
N SER A 92 5.67 -9.81 -5.47
CA SER A 92 5.75 -11.04 -6.26
C SER A 92 5.13 -10.86 -7.64
N ASP A 93 3.98 -10.21 -7.68
CA ASP A 93 3.32 -9.69 -8.87
C ASP A 93 2.71 -8.33 -8.49
N PHE A 94 2.91 -7.31 -9.32
CA PHE A 94 2.32 -5.99 -9.07
C PHE A 94 0.79 -6.02 -9.20
N LYS A 95 0.23 -7.00 -9.92
CA LYS A 95 -1.22 -7.22 -10.00
C LYS A 95 -1.87 -7.54 -8.65
N ASP A 96 -1.08 -7.98 -7.67
CA ASP A 96 -1.54 -8.22 -6.30
C ASP A 96 -1.64 -6.94 -5.47
N VAL A 97 -1.24 -5.79 -6.02
CA VAL A 97 -1.39 -4.48 -5.39
C VAL A 97 -2.77 -3.92 -5.74
N THR A 98 -3.62 -3.74 -4.74
CA THR A 98 -5.00 -3.24 -4.89
C THR A 98 -5.14 -1.81 -4.36
N ASP A 99 -6.31 -1.20 -4.57
CA ASP A 99 -6.66 0.11 -4.00
C ASP A 99 -5.67 1.22 -4.32
N ILE A 100 -5.09 1.16 -5.52
CA ILE A 100 -4.04 2.09 -5.97
C ILE A 100 -4.61 3.51 -6.10
N LYS A 101 -3.95 4.46 -5.45
CA LYS A 101 -4.28 5.90 -5.47
C LYS A 101 -3.01 6.72 -5.59
N GLU A 102 -3.02 7.74 -6.44
CA GLU A 102 -1.98 8.77 -6.45
C GLU A 102 -2.08 9.57 -5.15
N VAL A 103 -0.96 9.76 -4.46
CA VAL A 103 -0.86 10.51 -3.19
C VAL A 103 0.11 11.69 -3.28
N TYR A 104 0.94 11.74 -4.32
CA TYR A 104 1.72 12.93 -4.66
C TYR A 104 1.95 13.01 -6.16
N ASN A 105 1.67 14.20 -6.71
CA ASN A 105 1.87 14.50 -8.12
C ASN A 105 3.17 15.31 -8.32
N SER A 106 4.09 14.78 -9.12
CA SER A 106 5.41 15.37 -9.36
C SER A 106 5.36 16.63 -10.24
N CYS A 107 4.37 16.76 -11.10
CA CYS A 107 4.20 17.95 -11.94
C CYS A 107 3.69 19.14 -11.14
N THR A 108 2.67 18.93 -10.31
CA THR A 108 2.08 19.99 -9.49
C THR A 108 2.76 20.18 -8.14
N LYS A 109 3.61 19.22 -7.73
CA LYS A 109 4.28 19.14 -6.43
C LYS A 109 3.32 19.14 -5.24
N LYS A 110 2.13 18.57 -5.41
CA LYS A 110 1.07 18.52 -4.40
C LYS A 110 0.90 17.13 -3.84
N VAL A 111 0.73 17.06 -2.52
CA VAL A 111 0.20 15.89 -1.83
C VAL A 111 -1.32 15.85 -2.05
N ILE A 112 -1.85 14.67 -2.33
CA ILE A 112 -3.26 14.40 -2.60
C ILE A 112 -3.72 13.40 -1.54
N GLU A 113 -4.66 13.80 -0.68
CA GLU A 113 -5.19 12.96 0.40
C GLU A 113 -6.33 12.03 -0.07
#